data_AF-A0A519TK09-F1
#
_entry.id   AF-A0A519TK09-F1
#
_cell.length_a   1.000
_cell.length_b   1.000
_cell.length_c   1.000
_cell.angle_alpha   90.00
_cell.angle_beta   90.00
_cell.angle_gamma   90.00
#
_symmetry.space_group_name_H-M   'P 1'
#
loop_
_entity.id
_entity.type
_entity.pdbx_description
1 polymer ?
#
loop_
_entity_poly.entity_id
_entity_poly.type
_entity_poly.pdbx_seq_one_letter_code
_entity_poly.pdbx_strand_id
1 'polypeptide(L)'
;MKSTFLTSLILAVSSLVYGQSAKPKTFSWNNLPVINRPVFKKDTFNIVQYRAVADGIYLNTDAINNAIADCSKKGGGVVLIPAGLWLSGPIYLKSGVNLHLKQGAHLVFTTDKSKYKIVEGDYEGKSAARNESPINGKDLQNIAITGKGVIDGSGDVWRAVGQGPLTASQWKEKVASGGVLSDDGKTWYPSEQFKQAQVKGKSML
;
A
#
# COMPACT_ATOMS: atom_id res chain seq x y z
N MET A 1 50.77 -6.94 -55.69
CA MET A 1 49.78 -6.38 -54.74
C MET A 1 50.39 -5.15 -54.07
N LYS A 2 49.60 -4.15 -53.66
CA LYS A 2 50.05 -3.01 -52.83
C LYS A 2 49.12 -2.82 -51.64
N SER A 3 49.68 -2.44 -50.50
CA SER A 3 48.97 -2.18 -49.24
C SER A 3 48.37 -0.78 -49.23
N THR A 4 47.20 -0.64 -48.60
CA THR A 4 46.66 0.64 -48.14
C THR A 4 45.93 0.41 -46.83
N PHE A 5 46.63 0.61 -45.70
CA PHE A 5 45.98 0.78 -44.41
C PHE A 5 45.23 2.12 -44.41
N LEU A 6 43.97 2.13 -43.99
CA LEU A 6 43.21 3.35 -43.73
C LEU A 6 42.80 3.40 -42.26
N THR A 7 43.53 4.19 -41.48
CA THR A 7 43.32 4.35 -40.03
C THR A 7 42.15 5.28 -39.74
N SER A 8 40.99 4.71 -39.41
CA SER A 8 39.85 5.49 -38.90
C SER A 8 40.13 6.01 -37.49
N LEU A 9 40.36 7.32 -37.37
CA LEU A 9 40.57 8.01 -36.10
C LEU A 9 39.24 8.15 -35.33
N ILE A 10 39.09 7.39 -34.24
CA ILE A 10 37.91 7.49 -33.37
C ILE A 10 38.10 8.68 -32.42
N LEU A 11 37.35 9.77 -32.63
CA LEU A 11 37.23 10.85 -31.66
C LEU A 11 36.35 10.42 -30.49
N ALA A 12 36.97 9.97 -29.40
CA ALA A 12 36.29 9.74 -28.13
C ALA A 12 35.97 11.09 -27.44
N VAL A 13 34.78 11.64 -27.69
CA VAL A 13 34.29 12.85 -27.00
C VAL A 13 33.90 12.50 -25.56
N SER A 14 34.84 12.64 -24.64
CA SER A 14 34.63 12.43 -23.20
C SER A 14 33.84 13.60 -22.60
N SER A 15 32.50 13.47 -22.59
CA SER A 15 31.64 14.39 -21.86
C SER A 15 31.88 14.27 -20.35
N LEU A 16 32.64 15.22 -19.81
CA LEU A 16 32.82 15.41 -18.35
C LEU A 16 31.47 15.79 -17.73
N VAL A 17 30.70 14.78 -17.31
CA VAL A 17 29.50 14.95 -16.48
C VAL A 17 29.95 15.43 -15.10
N TYR A 18 30.06 16.74 -14.95
CA TYR A 18 30.15 17.39 -13.64
C TYR A 18 28.82 17.17 -12.90
N GLY A 19 28.71 16.02 -12.25
CA GLY A 19 27.70 15.77 -11.24
C GLY A 19 27.91 16.76 -10.09
N GLN A 20 27.21 17.90 -10.13
CA GLN A 20 27.16 18.82 -9.01
C GLN A 20 26.50 18.10 -7.83
N SER A 21 27.32 17.55 -6.95
CA SER A 21 26.88 17.03 -5.65
C SER A 21 26.33 18.21 -4.85
N ALA A 22 25.02 18.40 -4.95
CA ALA A 22 24.33 19.53 -4.36
C ALA A 22 24.51 19.48 -2.84
N LYS A 23 25.28 20.43 -2.29
CA LYS A 23 25.51 20.51 -0.85
C LYS A 23 24.15 20.47 -0.13
N PRO A 24 23.94 19.57 0.85
CA PRO A 24 22.66 19.44 1.52
C PRO A 24 22.30 20.79 2.15
N LYS A 25 21.16 21.35 1.73
CA LYS A 25 20.73 22.68 2.21
C LYS A 25 20.46 22.59 3.71
N THR A 26 21.17 23.40 4.50
CA THR A 26 20.98 23.49 5.94
C THR A 26 19.53 23.83 6.25
N PHE A 27 18.87 22.96 7.02
CA PHE A 27 17.50 23.20 7.49
C PHE A 27 17.46 24.42 8.42
N SER A 28 16.53 25.33 8.18
CA SER A 28 16.15 26.36 9.14
C SER A 28 14.71 26.78 8.92
N TRP A 29 14.09 27.39 9.93
CA TRP A 29 12.72 27.91 9.84
C TRP A 29 12.53 28.97 8.73
N ASN A 30 13.62 29.65 8.35
CA ASN A 30 13.63 30.65 7.28
C ASN A 30 14.00 30.05 5.90
N ASN A 31 14.29 28.74 5.83
CA ASN A 31 14.71 28.00 4.63
C ASN A 31 14.11 26.58 4.66
N LEU A 32 12.79 26.49 4.78
CA LEU A 32 12.07 25.22 4.75
C LEU A 32 12.04 24.63 3.32
N PRO A 33 11.99 23.30 3.15
CA PRO A 33 11.81 22.67 1.84
C PRO A 33 10.52 23.12 1.15
N VAL A 34 10.61 23.46 -0.14
CA VAL A 34 9.43 23.80 -0.96
C VAL A 34 8.63 22.53 -1.23
N ILE A 35 7.43 22.44 -0.65
CA ILE A 35 6.53 21.29 -0.83
C ILE A 35 5.82 21.40 -2.18
N ASN A 36 6.37 20.73 -3.19
CA ASN A 36 5.71 20.56 -4.48
C ASN A 36 4.43 19.73 -4.31
N ARG A 37 3.28 20.31 -4.62
CA ARG A 37 2.01 19.57 -4.63
C ARG A 37 1.98 18.60 -5.83
N PRO A 38 1.41 17.40 -5.68
CA PRO A 38 1.27 16.48 -6.80
C PRO A 38 0.27 17.02 -7.83
N VAL A 39 0.54 16.77 -9.11
CA VAL A 39 -0.21 17.27 -10.27
C VAL A 39 -0.58 16.10 -11.17
N PHE A 40 -1.87 15.94 -11.42
CA PHE A 40 -2.42 14.80 -12.17
C PHE A 40 -3.04 15.26 -13.50
N LYS A 41 -3.06 14.37 -14.48
CA LYS A 41 -3.94 14.54 -15.64
C LYS A 41 -5.41 14.45 -15.22
N LYS A 42 -6.31 14.95 -16.07
CA LYS A 42 -7.77 14.85 -15.86
C LYS A 42 -8.36 13.50 -16.31
N ASP A 43 -7.58 12.72 -17.06
CA ASP A 43 -7.88 11.35 -17.47
C ASP A 43 -8.32 10.51 -16.25
N THR A 44 -9.50 9.91 -16.36
CA THR A 44 -10.16 9.21 -15.25
C THR A 44 -10.40 7.75 -15.60
N PHE A 45 -9.87 6.87 -14.76
CA PHE A 45 -9.88 5.41 -14.88
C PHE A 45 -10.85 4.85 -13.85
N ASN A 46 -12.11 4.65 -14.24
CA ASN A 46 -13.14 4.17 -13.32
C ASN A 46 -13.05 2.65 -13.18
N ILE A 47 -12.91 2.13 -11.95
CA ILE A 47 -12.71 0.69 -11.69
C ILE A 47 -13.84 -0.20 -12.25
N VAL A 48 -15.04 0.34 -12.46
CA VAL A 48 -16.15 -0.38 -13.11
C VAL A 48 -15.80 -0.78 -14.55
N GLN A 49 -15.02 0.04 -15.27
CA GLN A 49 -14.50 -0.28 -16.61
C GLN A 49 -13.49 -1.44 -16.58
N TYR A 50 -12.92 -1.74 -15.40
CA TYR A 50 -12.02 -2.86 -15.14
C TYR A 50 -12.74 -4.10 -14.59
N ARG A 51 -14.08 -4.13 -14.69
CA ARG A 51 -14.98 -5.19 -14.19
C ARG A 51 -15.03 -5.30 -12.66
N ALA A 52 -14.86 -4.19 -11.96
CA ALA A 52 -15.18 -4.09 -10.54
C ALA A 52 -16.69 -4.23 -10.28
N VAL A 53 -17.06 -4.87 -9.16
CA VAL A 53 -18.44 -5.12 -8.72
C VAL A 53 -18.63 -4.58 -7.30
N ALA A 54 -19.76 -3.90 -7.07
CA ALA A 54 -20.04 -3.07 -5.90
C ALA A 54 -20.90 -3.77 -4.81
N ASP A 55 -20.82 -5.09 -4.72
CA ASP A 55 -21.66 -5.94 -3.86
C ASP A 55 -21.07 -6.18 -2.45
N GLY A 56 -19.83 -5.78 -2.20
CA GLY A 56 -19.07 -6.07 -0.97
C GLY A 56 -18.61 -7.53 -0.82
N ILE A 57 -18.80 -8.38 -1.84
CA ILE A 57 -18.49 -9.81 -1.82
C ILE A 57 -17.42 -10.15 -2.88
N TYR A 58 -17.53 -9.53 -4.06
CA TYR A 58 -16.57 -9.71 -5.14
C TYR A 58 -15.22 -9.07 -4.80
N LEU A 59 -14.13 -9.82 -4.98
CA LEU A 59 -12.79 -9.39 -4.63
C LEU A 59 -12.17 -8.52 -5.74
N ASN A 60 -12.35 -7.20 -5.63
CA ASN A 60 -12.01 -6.19 -6.64
C ASN A 60 -10.50 -5.93 -6.85
N THR A 61 -9.62 -6.68 -6.16
CA THR A 61 -8.15 -6.47 -6.14
C THR A 61 -7.56 -6.27 -7.54
N ASP A 62 -7.91 -7.15 -8.47
CA ASP A 62 -7.35 -7.12 -9.83
C ASP A 62 -7.94 -5.97 -10.65
N ALA A 63 -9.23 -5.66 -10.50
CA ALA A 63 -9.86 -4.54 -11.18
C ALA A 63 -9.23 -3.20 -10.77
N ILE A 64 -9.00 -3.00 -9.48
CA ILE A 64 -8.39 -1.79 -8.93
C ILE A 64 -6.91 -1.69 -9.33
N ASN A 65 -6.13 -2.76 -9.18
CA ASN A 65 -4.71 -2.76 -9.53
C ASN A 65 -4.46 -2.62 -11.04
N ASN A 66 -5.32 -3.19 -11.90
CA ASN A 66 -5.24 -2.98 -13.35
C ASN A 66 -5.57 -1.52 -13.74
N ALA A 67 -6.55 -0.89 -13.09
CA ALA A 67 -6.85 0.53 -13.29
C ALA A 67 -5.66 1.43 -12.93
N ILE A 68 -4.97 1.14 -11.82
CA ILE A 68 -3.75 1.84 -11.39
C ILE A 68 -2.60 1.63 -12.36
N ALA A 69 -2.42 0.39 -12.85
CA ALA A 69 -1.37 0.06 -13.81
C ALA A 69 -1.55 0.80 -15.15
N ASP A 70 -2.75 0.80 -15.73
CA ASP A 70 -3.03 1.49 -16.99
C ASP A 70 -3.02 3.02 -16.83
N CYS A 71 -3.55 3.54 -15.72
CA CYS A 71 -3.46 4.96 -15.37
C CYS A 71 -1.99 5.45 -15.33
N SER A 72 -1.10 4.70 -14.67
CA SER A 72 0.32 5.04 -14.61
C SER A 72 1.01 4.88 -15.98
N LYS A 73 0.72 3.79 -16.70
CA LYS A 73 1.25 3.52 -18.06
C LYS A 73 0.89 4.61 -19.07
N LYS A 74 -0.28 5.25 -18.93
CA LYS A 74 -0.72 6.40 -19.76
C LYS A 74 -0.19 7.75 -19.27
N GLY A 75 0.78 7.76 -18.34
CA GLY A 75 1.45 8.96 -17.85
C GLY A 75 0.71 9.66 -16.70
N GLY A 76 -0.07 8.91 -15.92
CA GLY A 76 -0.76 9.41 -14.74
C GLY A 76 -2.17 9.96 -14.99
N GLY A 77 -2.90 10.21 -13.91
CA GLY A 77 -4.32 10.56 -13.93
C GLY A 77 -5.03 10.20 -12.61
N VAL A 78 -6.34 9.99 -12.68
CA VAL A 78 -7.19 9.67 -11.53
C VAL A 78 -7.76 8.25 -11.68
N VAL A 79 -7.50 7.37 -10.72
CA VAL A 79 -8.25 6.11 -10.58
C VAL A 79 -9.46 6.37 -9.70
N LEU A 80 -10.65 6.24 -10.27
CA LEU A 80 -11.91 6.53 -9.59
C LEU A 80 -12.50 5.25 -9.00
N ILE A 81 -12.65 5.23 -7.67
CA ILE A 81 -13.55 4.34 -6.95
C ILE A 81 -14.88 5.10 -6.75
N PRO A 82 -15.97 4.74 -7.47
CA PRO A 82 -17.25 5.41 -7.34
C PRO A 82 -18.01 4.96 -6.08
N ALA A 83 -19.19 5.54 -5.84
CA ALA A 83 -20.04 5.14 -4.73
C ALA A 83 -20.47 3.66 -4.84
N GLY A 84 -20.49 2.95 -3.73
CA GLY A 84 -20.64 1.48 -3.68
C GLY A 84 -19.78 0.85 -2.58
N LEU A 85 -19.95 -0.46 -2.36
CA LEU A 85 -19.19 -1.25 -1.39
C LEU A 85 -18.20 -2.16 -2.14
N TRP A 86 -16.91 -1.96 -1.91
CA TRP A 86 -15.83 -2.56 -2.70
C TRP A 86 -14.91 -3.39 -1.81
N LEU A 87 -15.04 -4.71 -1.84
CA LEU A 87 -14.10 -5.61 -1.17
C LEU A 87 -12.79 -5.71 -1.98
N SER A 88 -11.64 -5.58 -1.33
CA SER A 88 -10.31 -5.68 -1.98
C SER A 88 -9.27 -6.40 -1.11
N GLY A 89 -8.29 -7.03 -1.75
CA GLY A 89 -6.97 -7.31 -1.17
C GLY A 89 -6.01 -6.13 -1.37
N PRO A 90 -4.69 -6.32 -1.21
CA PRO A 90 -3.68 -5.26 -1.33
C PRO A 90 -3.74 -4.45 -2.64
N ILE A 91 -3.58 -3.14 -2.51
CA ILE A 91 -3.55 -2.17 -3.60
C ILE A 91 -2.13 -1.60 -3.75
N TYR A 92 -1.56 -1.77 -4.94
CA TYR A 92 -0.19 -1.40 -5.29
C TYR A 92 -0.17 -0.09 -6.08
N LEU A 93 0.01 1.04 -5.40
CA LEU A 93 0.12 2.36 -6.04
C LEU A 93 1.28 2.41 -7.05
N LYS A 94 1.18 3.34 -7.99
CA LYS A 94 2.18 3.62 -9.04
C LYS A 94 2.34 5.13 -9.22
N SER A 95 3.47 5.55 -9.77
CA SER A 95 3.78 6.98 -9.96
C SER A 95 2.77 7.66 -10.89
N GLY A 96 2.42 8.91 -10.59
CA GLY A 96 1.44 9.70 -11.35
C GLY A 96 -0.03 9.35 -11.08
N VAL A 97 -0.35 8.50 -10.10
CA VAL A 97 -1.73 8.05 -9.82
C VAL A 97 -2.33 8.76 -8.61
N ASN A 98 -3.51 9.34 -8.80
CA ASN A 98 -4.41 9.75 -7.73
C ASN A 98 -5.51 8.70 -7.54
N LEU A 99 -5.51 7.99 -6.42
CA LEU A 99 -6.60 7.08 -6.05
C LEU A 99 -7.74 7.89 -5.41
N HIS A 100 -8.80 8.14 -6.17
CA HIS A 100 -9.92 8.99 -5.75
C HIS A 100 -11.15 8.17 -5.33
N LEU A 101 -11.49 8.23 -4.04
CA LEU A 101 -12.68 7.62 -3.49
C LEU A 101 -13.82 8.65 -3.44
N LYS A 102 -14.84 8.47 -4.29
CA LYS A 102 -16.01 9.35 -4.33
C LYS A 102 -16.76 9.33 -2.99
N GLN A 103 -17.48 10.39 -2.64
CA GLN A 103 -18.43 10.36 -1.54
C GLN A 103 -19.42 9.19 -1.71
N GLY A 104 -19.58 8.38 -0.67
CA GLY A 104 -20.37 7.15 -0.71
C GLY A 104 -19.64 5.92 -1.26
N ALA A 105 -18.34 6.01 -1.59
CA ALA A 105 -17.50 4.85 -1.80
C ALA A 105 -17.06 4.29 -0.44
N HIS A 106 -17.17 2.98 -0.26
CA HIS A 106 -16.61 2.27 0.89
C HIS A 106 -15.68 1.17 0.38
N LEU A 107 -14.37 1.42 0.45
CA LEU A 107 -13.33 0.44 0.13
C LEU A 107 -13.03 -0.35 1.41
N VAL A 108 -13.38 -1.64 1.41
CA VAL A 108 -13.19 -2.54 2.55
C VAL A 108 -12.10 -3.56 2.20
N PHE A 109 -11.11 -3.69 3.07
CA PHE A 109 -10.04 -4.66 2.90
C PHE A 109 -10.43 -6.03 3.46
N THR A 110 -10.05 -7.10 2.75
CA THR A 110 -10.42 -8.47 3.11
C THR A 110 -9.78 -8.92 4.44
N THR A 111 -10.54 -9.69 5.21
CA THR A 111 -10.05 -10.34 6.44
C THR A 111 -9.22 -11.59 6.16
N ASP A 112 -9.17 -12.06 4.91
CA ASP A 112 -8.36 -13.20 4.50
C ASP A 112 -6.87 -12.84 4.45
N LYS A 113 -6.19 -13.22 5.54
CA LYS A 113 -4.75 -12.99 5.74
C LYS A 113 -3.87 -13.61 4.65
N SER A 114 -4.33 -14.65 3.95
CA SER A 114 -3.57 -15.26 2.84
C SER A 114 -3.40 -14.33 1.64
N LYS A 115 -4.18 -13.24 1.56
CA LYS A 115 -4.09 -12.21 0.51
C LYS A 115 -3.01 -11.17 0.79
N TYR A 116 -2.38 -11.19 1.96
CA TYR A 116 -1.32 -10.26 2.36
C TYR A 116 -0.02 -11.04 2.50
N LYS A 117 0.97 -10.74 1.66
CA LYS A 117 2.29 -11.38 1.73
C LYS A 117 3.07 -10.85 2.93
N ILE A 118 3.88 -11.72 3.52
CA ILE A 118 4.96 -11.28 4.40
C ILE A 118 6.01 -10.57 3.56
N VAL A 119 6.39 -9.36 3.97
CA VAL A 119 7.40 -8.52 3.30
C VAL A 119 8.37 -7.94 4.34
N GLU A 120 9.57 -7.57 3.90
CA GLU A 120 10.45 -6.72 4.69
C GLU A 120 9.83 -5.32 4.83
N GLY A 121 9.83 -4.78 6.04
CA GLY A 121 9.39 -3.41 6.32
C GLY A 121 9.89 -2.93 7.68
N ASP A 122 9.59 -1.67 7.99
CA ASP A 122 9.92 -1.05 9.27
C ASP A 122 8.76 -1.11 10.24
N TYR A 123 9.08 -1.32 11.50
CA TYR A 123 8.07 -1.54 12.51
C TYR A 123 8.52 -1.05 13.89
N GLU A 124 7.83 -0.03 14.41
CA GLU A 124 8.22 0.74 15.60
C GLU A 124 9.71 1.19 15.56
N GLY A 125 10.18 1.55 14.36
CA GLY A 125 11.56 1.98 14.10
C GLY A 125 12.60 0.86 13.97
N LYS A 126 12.18 -0.40 13.80
CA LYS A 126 13.05 -1.56 13.62
C LYS A 126 12.66 -2.36 12.37
N SER A 127 13.63 -2.82 11.59
CA SER A 127 13.38 -3.76 10.50
C SER A 127 12.72 -5.05 11.02
N ALA A 128 11.64 -5.46 10.36
CA ALA A 128 10.85 -6.64 10.68
C ALA A 128 10.19 -7.23 9.43
N ALA A 129 9.88 -8.52 9.49
CA ALA A 129 8.93 -9.12 8.57
C ALA A 129 7.50 -8.79 9.06
N ARG A 130 6.79 -7.91 8.36
CA ARG A 130 5.37 -7.57 8.61
C ARG A 130 4.52 -8.10 7.44
N ASN A 131 3.19 -8.09 7.55
CA ASN A 131 2.32 -8.29 6.38
C ASN A 131 2.29 -7.01 5.52
N GLU A 132 2.13 -7.14 4.20
CA GLU A 132 2.09 -5.99 3.29
C GLU A 132 0.89 -5.06 3.57
N SER A 133 1.12 -3.74 3.56
CA SER A 133 0.08 -2.76 3.86
C SER A 133 -1.07 -2.83 2.85
N PRO A 134 -2.35 -2.69 3.28
CA PRO A 134 -3.51 -2.80 2.38
C PRO A 134 -3.51 -1.81 1.21
N ILE A 135 -2.94 -0.62 1.40
CA ILE A 135 -2.46 0.23 0.30
C ILE A 135 -0.96 0.40 0.50
N ASN A 136 -0.16 0.11 -0.52
CA ASN A 136 1.29 0.21 -0.46
C ASN A 136 1.90 0.73 -1.78
N GLY A 137 3.17 1.09 -1.72
CA GLY A 137 3.95 1.60 -2.85
C GLY A 137 5.34 2.00 -2.39
N LYS A 138 6.36 1.75 -3.22
CA LYS A 138 7.77 2.03 -2.92
C LYS A 138 8.39 2.81 -4.08
N ASP A 139 9.28 3.75 -3.75
CA ASP A 139 10.05 4.59 -4.69
C ASP A 139 9.18 5.33 -5.74
N LEU A 140 7.95 5.70 -5.33
CA LEU A 140 6.96 6.35 -6.18
C LEU A 140 7.08 7.88 -6.17
N GLN A 141 6.67 8.51 -7.27
CA GLN A 141 6.61 9.96 -7.42
C GLN A 141 5.20 10.41 -7.81
N ASN A 142 4.82 11.61 -7.38
CA ASN A 142 3.59 12.27 -7.80
C ASN A 142 2.33 11.38 -7.60
N ILE A 143 2.08 10.98 -6.35
CA ILE A 143 0.96 10.12 -5.95
C ILE A 143 -0.01 10.86 -5.02
N ALA A 144 -1.26 10.42 -4.97
CA ALA A 144 -2.23 10.89 -3.99
C ALA A 144 -3.31 9.84 -3.70
N ILE A 145 -3.95 9.98 -2.53
CA ILE A 145 -5.23 9.35 -2.21
C ILE A 145 -6.17 10.51 -1.85
N THR A 146 -7.33 10.63 -2.49
CA THR A 146 -8.21 11.80 -2.35
C THR A 146 -9.70 11.44 -2.36
N GLY A 147 -10.55 12.42 -2.01
CA GLY A 147 -12.00 12.31 -2.12
C GLY A 147 -12.71 12.37 -0.77
N LYS A 148 -13.84 11.66 -0.67
CA LYS A 148 -14.74 11.63 0.51
C LYS A 148 -15.34 10.24 0.78
N GLY A 149 -14.75 9.19 0.21
CA GLY A 149 -15.10 7.81 0.56
C GLY A 149 -14.39 7.33 1.82
N VAL A 150 -14.78 6.15 2.29
CA VAL A 150 -14.19 5.45 3.45
C VAL A 150 -13.21 4.40 2.97
N ILE A 151 -12.11 4.24 3.71
CA ILE A 151 -11.16 3.13 3.59
C ILE A 151 -11.19 2.38 4.92
N ASP A 152 -11.69 1.15 4.93
CA ASP A 152 -11.71 0.27 6.10
C ASP A 152 -10.66 -0.84 5.94
N GLY A 153 -9.74 -0.93 6.90
CA GLY A 153 -8.69 -1.94 6.96
C GLY A 153 -9.12 -3.29 7.55
N SER A 154 -10.37 -3.45 7.99
CA SER A 154 -10.88 -4.64 8.70
C SER A 154 -10.02 -5.05 9.90
N GLY A 155 -9.54 -4.04 10.65
CA GLY A 155 -8.45 -4.18 11.65
C GLY A 155 -8.71 -5.17 12.79
N ASP A 156 -9.96 -5.54 13.04
CA ASP A 156 -10.35 -6.38 14.18
C ASP A 156 -9.85 -7.83 14.09
N VAL A 157 -9.63 -8.38 12.88
CA VAL A 157 -9.06 -9.72 12.71
C VAL A 157 -7.53 -9.78 12.91
N TRP A 158 -6.86 -8.64 13.06
CA TRP A 158 -5.40 -8.57 13.10
C TRP A 158 -4.80 -8.52 14.50
N ARG A 159 -5.54 -7.97 15.48
CA ARG A 159 -5.07 -7.71 16.85
C ARG A 159 -5.59 -8.72 17.87
N ALA A 160 -4.84 -8.97 18.94
CA ALA A 160 -5.37 -9.60 20.14
C ALA A 160 -6.40 -8.69 20.84
N VAL A 161 -7.35 -9.29 21.56
CA VAL A 161 -8.42 -8.57 22.27
C VAL A 161 -8.64 -9.20 23.65
N GLY A 162 -8.48 -8.43 24.71
CA GLY A 162 -8.84 -8.85 26.07
C GLY A 162 -10.36 -8.86 26.27
N GLN A 163 -10.84 -9.64 27.23
CA GLN A 163 -12.26 -9.75 27.56
C GLN A 163 -12.85 -8.46 28.17
N GLY A 164 -12.11 -7.80 29.07
CA GLY A 164 -12.62 -6.67 29.86
C GLY A 164 -13.22 -5.49 29.06
N PRO A 165 -12.64 -5.08 27.91
CA PRO A 165 -13.22 -4.03 27.04
C PRO A 165 -14.47 -4.44 26.25
N LEU A 166 -14.95 -5.69 26.34
CA LEU A 166 -16.10 -6.19 25.58
C LEU A 166 -17.26 -6.58 26.50
N THR A 167 -18.49 -6.36 26.04
CA THR A 167 -19.68 -6.94 26.68
C THR A 167 -19.70 -8.46 26.55
N ALA A 168 -20.48 -9.14 27.39
CA ALA A 168 -20.58 -10.61 27.35
C ALA A 168 -21.03 -11.16 25.98
N SER A 169 -21.87 -10.41 25.23
CA SER A 169 -22.26 -10.79 23.87
C SER A 169 -21.10 -10.63 22.89
N GLN A 170 -20.46 -9.46 22.86
CA GLN A 170 -19.30 -9.19 22.00
C GLN A 170 -18.13 -10.15 22.27
N TRP A 171 -17.91 -10.55 23.52
CA TRP A 171 -16.91 -11.57 23.86
C TRP A 171 -17.29 -12.94 23.30
N LYS A 172 -18.55 -13.37 23.48
CA LYS A 172 -19.06 -14.62 22.92
C LYS A 172 -18.97 -14.64 21.38
N GLU A 173 -19.34 -13.54 20.73
CA GLU A 173 -19.22 -13.33 19.28
C GLU A 173 -17.76 -13.37 18.82
N LYS A 174 -16.84 -12.71 19.54
CA LYS A 174 -15.41 -12.73 19.24
C LYS A 174 -14.82 -14.13 19.33
N VAL A 175 -15.15 -14.90 20.38
CA VAL A 175 -14.72 -16.30 20.51
C VAL A 175 -15.36 -17.19 19.43
N ALA A 176 -16.61 -16.93 19.04
CA ALA A 176 -17.26 -17.64 17.93
C ALA A 176 -16.67 -17.30 16.55
N SER A 177 -15.98 -16.16 16.39
CA SER A 177 -15.32 -15.76 15.14
C SER A 177 -14.04 -16.56 14.79
N GLY A 178 -13.66 -17.53 15.63
CA GLY A 178 -12.44 -18.34 15.47
C GLY A 178 -11.32 -17.84 16.38
N GLY A 179 -10.07 -17.91 15.91
CA GLY A 179 -8.88 -17.57 16.71
C GLY A 179 -8.57 -18.62 17.80
N VAL A 180 -7.82 -18.22 18.83
CA VAL A 180 -7.49 -19.04 20.02
C VAL A 180 -7.53 -18.19 21.29
N LEU A 181 -7.66 -18.82 22.46
CA LEU A 181 -7.64 -18.13 23.76
C LEU A 181 -6.29 -18.25 24.48
N SER A 182 -6.02 -17.31 25.39
CA SER A 182 -5.06 -17.48 26.48
C SER A 182 -5.48 -18.60 27.42
N ASP A 183 -4.51 -19.14 28.17
CA ASP A 183 -4.73 -20.30 29.03
C ASP A 183 -5.61 -19.96 30.26
N ASP A 184 -5.74 -18.68 30.60
CA ASP A 184 -6.68 -18.15 31.59
C ASP A 184 -8.06 -17.77 31.00
N GLY A 185 -8.25 -17.93 29.69
CA GLY A 185 -9.49 -17.64 28.97
C GLY A 185 -9.83 -16.16 28.78
N LYS A 186 -8.97 -15.20 29.18
CA LYS A 186 -9.31 -13.75 29.18
C LYS A 186 -8.79 -12.95 27.98
N THR A 187 -7.96 -13.53 27.11
CA THR A 187 -7.43 -12.88 25.92
C THR A 187 -7.69 -13.73 24.69
N TRP A 188 -8.27 -13.13 23.66
CA TRP A 188 -8.45 -13.71 22.33
C TRP A 188 -7.27 -13.33 21.44
N TYR A 189 -6.71 -14.31 20.72
CA TYR A 189 -5.64 -14.13 19.75
C TYR A 189 -6.11 -14.52 18.35
N PRO A 190 -5.70 -13.78 17.29
CA PRO A 190 -6.11 -14.08 15.93
C PRO A 190 -5.63 -15.40 15.32
N SER A 191 -4.65 -16.08 15.93
CA SER A 191 -4.17 -17.41 15.55
C SER A 191 -3.24 -17.97 16.65
N GLU A 192 -3.00 -19.28 16.64
CA GLU A 192 -2.01 -19.90 17.54
C GLU A 192 -0.59 -19.36 17.28
N GLN A 193 -0.23 -19.08 16.02
CA GLN A 193 1.04 -18.44 15.69
C GLN A 193 1.20 -17.07 16.39
N PHE A 194 0.13 -16.27 16.42
CA PHE A 194 0.11 -14.98 17.11
C PHE A 194 0.28 -15.16 18.62
N LYS A 195 -0.50 -16.06 19.25
CA LYS A 195 -0.39 -16.42 20.67
C LYS A 195 1.04 -16.83 21.02
N GLN A 196 1.58 -17.82 20.31
CA GLN A 196 2.90 -18.41 20.56
C GLN A 196 4.03 -17.39 20.53
N ALA A 197 4.01 -16.47 19.58
CA ALA A 197 5.08 -15.49 19.43
C ALA A 197 4.90 -14.26 20.34
N GLN A 198 3.67 -13.80 20.63
CA GLN A 198 3.45 -12.80 21.70
C GLN A 198 3.92 -13.34 23.05
N VAL A 199 3.59 -14.59 23.41
CA VAL A 199 4.07 -15.25 24.65
C VAL A 199 5.60 -15.37 24.69
N LYS A 200 6.26 -15.50 23.52
CA LYS A 200 7.72 -15.57 23.39
C LYS A 200 8.38 -14.20 23.18
N GLY A 201 7.68 -13.08 23.42
CA GLY A 201 8.21 -11.73 23.30
C GLY A 201 8.60 -11.32 21.87
N LYS A 202 8.07 -12.00 20.85
CA LYS A 202 8.33 -11.72 19.44
C LYS A 202 7.17 -10.92 18.82
N SER A 203 7.51 -9.97 17.96
CA SER A 203 6.51 -9.19 17.22
C SER A 203 5.77 -10.06 16.19
N MET A 204 4.45 -9.84 16.03
CA MET A 204 3.54 -10.68 15.23
C MET A 204 2.45 -9.94 14.45
N LEU A 205 2.28 -8.65 14.72
CA LEU A 205 1.63 -7.71 13.80
C LEU A 205 2.64 -7.30 12.73
#